data_AF-A0AAJ2C9P1-F1
#
_entry.id   AF-A0AAJ2C9P1-F1
#
_cell.length_a   1.000
_cell.length_b   1.000
_cell.length_c   1.000
_cell.angle_alpha   90.00
_cell.angle_beta   90.00
_cell.angle_gamma   90.00
#
_symmetry.space_group_name_H-M   'P 1'
#
loop_
_entity.id
_entity.type
_entity.pdbx_description
1 polymer ?
#
loop_
_entity_poly.entity_id
_entity_poly.type
_entity_poly.pdbx_seq_one_letter_code
_entity_poly.pdbx_strand_id
1 'polypeptide(L)' 'MLLNGHRLVFANPVREPFQACSWWVLPDLSVASFVDYWGTNDANRRDKPEGRHHFGGTFAPFLHLRIDGGAATLTGCTT' A
#
# COMPACT_ATOMS: atom_id res chain seq x y z
N MET A 1 22.15 8.26 -3.28
CA MET A 1 21.81 7.10 -2.41
C MET A 1 20.38 6.70 -2.71
N LEU A 2 20.05 5.41 -2.70
CA LEU A 2 18.67 4.94 -2.89
C LEU A 2 17.90 5.12 -1.57
N LEU A 3 16.65 5.57 -1.64
CA LEU A 3 15.76 5.62 -0.48
C LEU A 3 15.61 4.19 0.09
N ASN A 4 15.73 4.04 1.40
CA ASN A 4 15.79 2.75 2.11
C ASN A 4 16.90 1.81 1.62
N GLY A 5 17.93 2.30 0.92
CA GLY A 5 19.00 1.48 0.35
C GLY A 5 18.59 0.62 -0.86
N HIS A 6 17.29 0.44 -1.12
CA HIS A 6 16.76 -0.47 -2.14
C HIS A 6 15.60 0.08 -2.99
N ARG A 7 15.25 1.37 -2.85
CA ARG A 7 14.16 2.09 -3.55
C ARG A 7 12.74 1.75 -3.11
N LEU A 8 12.49 0.58 -2.52
CA LEU A 8 11.19 0.28 -1.93
C LEU A 8 10.92 1.20 -0.72
N VAL A 9 9.80 1.93 -0.76
CA VAL A 9 9.32 2.78 0.35
C VAL A 9 8.46 1.96 1.29
N PHE A 10 7.36 1.41 0.76
CA PHE A 10 6.48 0.45 1.41
C PHE A 10 5.78 -0.38 0.34
N ALA A 11 5.16 -1.49 0.74
CA ALA A 11 4.37 -2.37 -0.12
C ALA A 11 3.17 -2.90 0.66
N ASN A 12 2.26 -3.55 -0.06
CA ASN A 12 1.20 -4.34 0.56
C ASN A 12 1.79 -5.42 1.48
N PRO A 13 1.11 -5.76 2.59
CA PRO A 13 1.48 -6.90 3.42
C PRO A 13 1.54 -8.18 2.58
N VAL A 14 2.48 -9.08 2.89
CA VAL A 14 2.66 -10.33 2.14
C VAL A 14 1.37 -11.17 2.10
N ARG A 15 0.58 -11.18 3.18
CA ARG A 15 -0.69 -11.90 3.28
C ARG A 15 -1.86 -11.23 2.55
N GLU A 16 -1.70 -9.97 2.14
CA GLU A 16 -2.72 -9.20 1.42
C GLU A 16 -2.10 -8.49 0.21
N PRO A 17 -1.49 -9.24 -0.73
CA PRO A 17 -0.60 -8.68 -1.75
C PRO A 17 -1.30 -7.72 -2.73
N PHE A 18 -2.64 -7.78 -2.80
CA PHE A 18 -3.46 -7.00 -3.72
C PHE A 18 -4.34 -5.96 -3.03
N GLN A 19 -4.18 -5.70 -1.72
CA GLN A 19 -5.13 -4.85 -1.00
C GLN A 19 -5.26 -3.43 -1.57
N ALA A 20 -4.17 -2.86 -2.09
CA ALA A 20 -4.17 -1.50 -2.63
C ALA A 20 -3.21 -1.28 -3.80
N CYS A 21 -3.54 -0.33 -4.66
CA CYS A 21 -2.78 0.03 -5.86
C CYS A 21 -2.86 1.54 -6.18
N SER A 22 -2.08 1.96 -7.19
CA SER A 22 -2.05 3.35 -7.70
C SER A 22 -1.72 4.39 -6.62
N TRP A 23 -0.63 4.16 -5.89
CA TRP A 23 -0.16 5.02 -4.81
C TRP A 23 0.21 6.42 -5.30
N TRP A 24 -0.32 7.45 -4.65
CA TRP A 24 0.03 8.84 -4.87
C TRP A 24 0.41 9.50 -3.55
N VAL A 25 1.69 9.86 -3.43
CA VAL A 25 2.21 10.67 -2.32
C VAL A 25 1.85 12.14 -2.52
N LEU A 26 1.15 12.72 -1.56
CA LEU A 26 0.72 14.12 -1.54
C LEU A 26 1.77 15.03 -0.87
N PRO A 27 1.66 16.37 -1.02
CA PRO A 27 2.63 17.30 -0.45
C PRO A 27 2.79 17.24 1.08
N ASP A 28 1.76 16.79 1.79
CA ASP A 28 1.75 16.60 3.25
C ASP A 28 2.26 15.21 3.69
N LEU A 29 2.80 14.43 2.77
CA LEU A 29 3.26 13.04 2.97
C LEU A 29 2.15 12.04 3.31
N SER A 30 0.88 12.42 3.17
CA SER A 30 -0.19 11.44 3.07
C SER A 30 -0.11 10.70 1.73
N VAL A 31 -0.59 9.46 1.71
CA VAL A 31 -0.56 8.60 0.51
C VAL A 31 -1.97 8.14 0.21
N ALA A 32 -2.50 8.61 -0.92
CA ALA A 32 -3.75 8.13 -1.48
C ALA A 32 -3.52 6.85 -2.29
N SER A 33 -4.51 5.95 -2.28
CA SER A 33 -4.52 4.73 -3.09
C SER A 33 -5.95 4.20 -3.22
N PHE A 34 -6.15 3.21 -4.09
CA PHE A 34 -7.42 2.52 -4.23
C PHE A 34 -7.36 1.12 -3.64
N VAL A 35 -8.44 0.67 -3.01
CA VAL A 35 -8.62 -0.73 -2.66
C VAL A 35 -8.84 -1.55 -3.93
N ASP A 36 -7.97 -2.53 -4.15
CA ASP A 36 -8.07 -3.45 -5.30
C ASP A 36 -8.74 -4.75 -4.84
N TYR A 37 -8.03 -5.71 -4.21
CA TYR A 37 -8.64 -6.91 -3.61
C TYR A 37 -8.16 -7.14 -2.17
N TRP A 38 -9.09 -7.24 -1.23
CA TRP A 38 -8.80 -7.42 0.20
C TRP A 38 -9.30 -8.76 0.74
N GLY A 39 -8.74 -9.22 1.87
CA GLY A 39 -9.22 -10.42 2.56
C GLY A 39 -8.76 -11.73 1.90
N THR A 40 -7.61 -11.70 1.24
CA THR A 40 -6.98 -12.89 0.65
C THR A 40 -6.31 -13.77 1.69
N ASN A 41 -5.72 -13.18 2.73
CA ASN A 41 -4.97 -13.84 3.81
C ASN A 41 -4.06 -15.01 3.33
N ASP A 42 -3.42 -14.85 2.18
CA ASP A 42 -2.60 -15.88 1.54
C ASP A 42 -1.27 -15.28 1.07
N ALA A 43 -0.21 -15.61 1.82
CA ALA A 43 1.14 -15.15 1.54
C ALA A 43 1.75 -15.71 0.25
N ASN A 44 1.20 -16.80 -0.28
CA ASN A 44 1.70 -17.48 -1.48
C ASN A 44 0.89 -17.13 -2.74
N ARG A 45 -0.18 -16.32 -2.59
CA ARG A 45 -1.07 -15.94 -3.68
C ARG A 45 -0.31 -15.12 -4.73
N ARG A 46 -0.36 -15.59 -5.99
CA ARG A 46 0.30 -14.94 -7.13
C ARG A 46 -0.65 -14.18 -8.04
N ASP A 47 -1.92 -14.57 -8.05
CA ASP A 47 -2.94 -14.01 -8.93
C ASP A 47 -4.04 -13.33 -8.12
N LYS A 48 -4.68 -12.31 -8.71
CA LYS A 48 -5.82 -11.64 -8.09
C LYS A 48 -6.96 -12.64 -7.79
N PRO A 49 -7.76 -12.46 -6.73
CA PRO A 49 -8.96 -13.25 -6.52
C PRO A 49 -9.91 -13.17 -7.72
N GLU A 50 -10.65 -14.26 -7.94
CA GLU A 50 -11.68 -14.28 -8.98
C GLU A 50 -12.95 -13.53 -8.52
N GLY A 51 -13.72 -13.05 -9.50
CA GLY A 51 -14.96 -12.32 -9.23
C GLY A 51 -14.71 -10.94 -8.62
N ARG A 52 -15.74 -10.38 -7.97
CA ARG A 52 -15.70 -9.02 -7.40
C ARG A 52 -16.10 -8.95 -5.93
N HIS A 53 -16.26 -10.09 -5.27
CA HIS A 53 -16.70 -10.14 -3.85
C HIS A 53 -15.76 -9.34 -2.93
N HIS A 54 -14.46 -9.39 -3.24
CA HIS A 54 -13.41 -8.71 -2.49
C HIS A 54 -12.88 -7.46 -3.21
N PHE A 55 -13.48 -7.09 -4.34
CA PHE A 55 -13.04 -5.91 -5.08
C PHE A 55 -13.51 -4.65 -4.37
N GLY A 56 -12.59 -3.72 -4.09
CA GLY A 56 -12.92 -2.48 -3.39
C GLY A 56 -13.46 -1.39 -4.31
N GLY A 57 -12.68 -0.99 -5.32
CA GLY A 57 -13.09 0.03 -6.30
C GLY A 57 -13.33 1.43 -5.70
N THR A 58 -12.75 1.70 -4.53
CA THR A 58 -12.87 2.96 -3.78
C THR A 58 -11.53 3.31 -3.14
N PHE A 59 -11.41 4.48 -2.53
CA PHE A 59 -10.20 4.86 -1.80
C PHE A 59 -9.91 3.89 -0.66
N ALA A 60 -8.63 3.52 -0.51
CA ALA A 60 -8.13 2.88 0.70
C ALA A 60 -7.92 3.95 1.79
N PRO A 61 -7.79 3.54 3.07
CA PRO A 61 -7.35 4.46 4.13
C PRO A 61 -6.05 5.16 3.73
N PHE A 62 -5.96 6.46 3.99
CA PHE A 62 -4.77 7.23 3.67
C PHE A 62 -3.66 6.83 4.62
N LEU A 63 -2.50 6.51 4.07
CA LEU A 63 -1.29 6.25 4.86
C LEU A 63 -0.52 7.54 5.06
N HIS A 64 0.33 7.62 6.10
CA HIS A 64 1.27 8.73 6.26
C HIS A 64 2.71 8.22 6.24
N LEU A 65 3.55 8.92 5.47
CA LEU A 65 4.98 8.70 5.42
C LEU A 65 5.72 9.70 6.30
N ARG A 66 6.84 9.24 6.85
CA ARG A 66 7.92 10.09 7.34
C ARG A 66 9.15 9.84 6.48
N ILE A 67 9.77 10.90 5.99
CA ILE A 67 11.03 10.85 5.25
C ILE A 67 12.10 11.52 6.09
N ASP A 68 13.22 10.83 6.31
CA ASP A 68 14.33 11.28 7.14
C ASP A 68 15.65 10.88 6.48
N GLY A 69 16.27 11.85 5.80
CA GLY A 69 17.46 11.62 4.97
C GLY A 69 17.23 10.52 3.93
N GLY A 70 17.95 9.40 4.08
CA GLY A 70 17.88 8.24 3.19
C GLY A 70 16.82 7.21 3.56
N ALA A 71 15.97 7.46 4.56
CA ALA A 71 14.96 6.52 5.05
C ALA A 71 13.53 7.06 4.87
N ALA A 72 12.60 6.16 4.58
CA ALA A 72 11.16 6.42 4.57
C ALA A 72 10.40 5.32 5.31
N THR A 73 9.48 5.73 6.19
CA THR A 73 8.71 4.83 7.08
C THR A 73 7.24 5.23 7.14
N LEU A 74 6.34 4.27 7.31
CA LEU A 74 4.94 4.54 7.66
C LEU A 74 4.82 4.99 9.12
N THR A 75 4.00 5.99 9.39
CA THR A 75 3.74 6.51 10.75
C THR A 75 2.30 6.30 11.23
N GLY A 76 1.37 5.97 10.32
CA GLY A 76 -0.02 5.70 10.67
C GLY A 76 -0.93 5.70 9.44
N CYS A 77 -2.23 5.59 9.69
CA CYS A 77 -3.27 5.71 8.68
C CYS A 77 -4.49 6.46 9.20
N THR A 78 -5.23 7.09 8.30
CA THR A 78 -6.52 7.75 8.57
C THR A 78 -7.60 7.15 7.67
N THR A 79 -8.74 6.78 8.27
CA THR A 79 -9.96 6.30 7.59
C THR A 79 -10.89 7.44 7.22
#